data_AF-A0A2S8SXB3-F1
#
_entry.id   AF-A0A2S8SXB3-F1
#
_cell.length_a   1.000
_cell.length_b   1.000
_cell.length_c   1.000
_cell.angle_alpha   90.00
_cell.angle_beta   90.00
_cell.angle_gamma   90.00
#
_symmetry.space_group_name_H-M   'P 1'
#
loop_
_entity.id
_entity.type
_entity.pdbx_description
1 polymer ?
#
loop_
_entity_poly.entity_id
_entity_poly.type
_entity_poly.pdbx_seq_one_letter_code
_entity_poly.pdbx_strand_id
1 'polypeptide(L)'
;MSTKKEVRTDANDSPETSVVSIEAPQMAPNNADVFPDFAVDPAEMTRRTSMLKEYVREHMSEGEDYGIIPGGNKPTLFKPGAEKLNAVFGLSPLVEILNRIEDWDASFVAYEVKVILLNKRTQIVEAEGVGSCNSRERKYKNQDAANVANTILKMAKKRALIDATLSATRASGMFTQDLEDLDLNAQGDFNRPTRQNDAPQQRQNAPREVSAASAGDVLTDAQHRAILAIAGRVFGRHSREEDLDRMVNKPLDQLSKGEASGVIDQLRTMLGEDTNAPKGDGEVGFTRANRNGAAHSR
;
A
#
# COMPACT_ATOMS: atom_id res chain seq x y z
N MET A 1 -41.02 41.36 86.80
CA MET A 1 -41.11 41.25 85.32
C MET A 1 -40.76 39.81 84.93
N SER A 2 -41.68 39.16 84.21
CA SER A 2 -41.58 37.94 83.37
C SER A 2 -41.03 36.58 83.91
N THR A 3 -41.98 35.67 84.19
CA THR A 3 -42.16 34.26 83.71
C THR A 3 -41.00 33.25 83.55
N LYS A 4 -41.02 32.22 84.43
CA LYS A 4 -41.06 30.73 84.23
C LYS A 4 -40.49 30.08 82.94
N LYS A 5 -39.58 29.08 83.06
CA LYS A 5 -39.78 27.65 82.64
C LYS A 5 -38.58 26.69 82.88
N GLU A 6 -38.94 25.46 83.25
CA GLU A 6 -38.17 24.20 83.34
C GLU A 6 -37.70 23.65 81.98
N VAL A 7 -36.69 22.76 81.97
CA VAL A 7 -36.63 21.55 81.11
C VAL A 7 -35.98 20.37 81.87
N ARG A 8 -36.51 19.17 81.60
CA ARG A 8 -36.35 17.87 82.27
C ARG A 8 -35.21 16.99 81.72
N THR A 9 -34.97 15.94 82.50
CA THR A 9 -34.06 14.78 82.49
C THR A 9 -34.18 13.80 81.32
N ASP A 10 -33.04 13.24 80.88
CA ASP A 10 -32.95 12.06 80.01
C ASP A 10 -32.56 10.79 80.79
N ALA A 11 -33.14 9.67 80.39
CA ALA A 11 -33.06 8.36 81.05
C ALA A 11 -32.44 7.27 80.16
N ASN A 12 -31.49 6.57 80.77
CA ASN A 12 -31.19 5.13 80.81
C ASN A 12 -31.01 4.25 79.55
N ASP A 13 -29.98 3.43 79.67
CA ASP A 13 -29.36 2.47 78.73
C ASP A 13 -29.76 1.00 79.08
N SER A 14 -29.50 0.07 78.14
CA SER A 14 -29.49 -1.42 78.20
C SER A 14 -30.61 -2.19 77.46
N PRO A 15 -30.30 -3.40 76.92
CA PRO A 15 -30.55 -3.75 75.52
C PRO A 15 -31.59 -4.87 75.31
N GLU A 16 -32.28 -4.85 74.17
CA GLU A 16 -33.14 -5.95 73.71
C GLU A 16 -32.51 -6.73 72.55
N THR A 17 -32.52 -8.05 72.71
CA THR A 17 -32.15 -9.10 71.77
C THR A 17 -33.00 -9.07 70.50
N SER A 18 -32.39 -8.80 69.35
CA SER A 18 -33.03 -8.92 68.04
C SER A 18 -32.90 -10.36 67.51
N VAL A 19 -34.06 -10.97 67.27
CA VAL A 19 -34.22 -12.30 66.68
C VAL A 19 -33.89 -12.18 65.19
N VAL A 20 -32.82 -12.83 64.73
CA VAL A 20 -32.47 -12.89 63.30
C VAL A 20 -33.27 -14.03 62.66
N SER A 21 -34.35 -13.68 61.96
CA SER A 21 -35.02 -14.58 61.03
C SER A 21 -34.11 -14.84 59.84
N ILE A 22 -33.61 -16.07 59.71
CA ILE A 22 -32.90 -16.52 58.52
C ILE A 22 -33.97 -16.90 57.49
N GLU A 23 -34.32 -15.97 56.62
CA GLU A 23 -35.08 -16.30 55.41
C GLU A 23 -34.17 -17.07 54.44
N ALA A 24 -34.62 -18.25 54.01
CA ALA A 24 -33.96 -19.04 52.99
C ALA A 24 -33.85 -18.24 51.69
N PRO A 25 -32.73 -18.29 50.95
CA PRO A 25 -32.62 -17.56 49.70
C PRO A 25 -33.59 -18.16 48.69
N GLN A 26 -34.65 -17.42 48.38
CA GLN A 26 -35.48 -17.71 47.22
C GLN A 26 -34.64 -17.45 45.96
N MET A 27 -34.01 -18.49 45.44
CA MET A 27 -33.53 -18.50 44.05
C MET A 27 -34.74 -18.46 43.14
N ALA A 28 -35.17 -17.26 42.75
CA ALA A 28 -36.04 -17.07 41.61
C ALA A 28 -35.38 -17.68 40.37
N PRO A 29 -36.15 -18.29 39.46
CA PRO A 29 -35.59 -18.96 38.29
C PRO A 29 -34.85 -17.92 37.45
N ASN A 30 -33.54 -18.10 37.37
CA ASN A 30 -32.64 -17.33 36.53
C ASN A 30 -32.92 -17.71 35.08
N ASN A 31 -34.04 -17.25 34.52
CA ASN A 31 -34.19 -17.13 33.08
C ASN A 31 -33.33 -15.95 32.66
N ALA A 32 -32.01 -16.16 32.70
CA ALA A 32 -31.07 -15.38 31.92
C ALA A 32 -31.58 -15.51 30.48
N ASP A 33 -32.05 -14.39 29.95
CA ASP A 33 -32.34 -14.27 28.54
C ASP A 33 -31.04 -14.60 27.79
N VAL A 34 -30.93 -15.85 27.30
CA VAL A 34 -29.72 -16.38 26.65
C VAL A 34 -29.63 -15.85 25.22
N PHE A 35 -30.50 -14.92 24.83
CA PHE A 35 -30.47 -14.34 23.50
C PHE A 35 -29.42 -13.22 23.44
N PRO A 36 -28.47 -13.29 22.49
CA PRO A 36 -27.51 -12.21 22.30
C PRO A 36 -28.25 -10.92 21.92
N ASP A 37 -28.04 -9.86 22.70
CA ASP A 37 -28.50 -8.51 22.35
C ASP A 37 -27.41 -7.75 21.59
N PHE A 38 -27.80 -6.73 20.82
CA PHE A 38 -26.87 -5.84 20.16
C PHE A 38 -26.09 -5.05 21.22
N ALA A 39 -24.77 -5.26 21.27
CA ALA A 39 -23.89 -4.50 22.16
C ALA A 39 -23.80 -3.00 21.82
N VAL A 40 -24.27 -2.59 20.63
CA VAL A 40 -24.26 -1.19 20.15
C VAL A 40 -25.57 -0.91 19.42
N ASP A 41 -26.16 0.26 19.68
CA ASP A 41 -27.35 0.75 19.00
C ASP A 41 -27.17 0.83 17.46
N PRO A 42 -28.10 0.30 16.64
CA PRO A 42 -28.02 0.36 15.18
C PRO A 42 -27.91 1.77 14.59
N ALA A 43 -28.49 2.80 15.23
CA ALA A 43 -28.37 4.17 14.73
C ALA A 43 -26.93 4.70 14.89
N GLU A 44 -26.28 4.40 16.01
CA GLU A 44 -24.86 4.70 16.22
C GLU A 44 -23.96 3.93 15.23
N MET A 45 -24.24 2.66 14.93
CA MET A 45 -23.50 1.89 13.92
C MET A 45 -23.62 2.51 12.52
N THR A 46 -24.83 2.96 12.16
CA THR A 46 -25.09 3.66 10.89
C THR A 46 -24.31 4.97 10.82
N ARG A 47 -24.34 5.76 11.90
CA ARG A 47 -23.59 7.02 12.00
C ARG A 47 -22.09 6.80 11.82
N ARG A 48 -21.50 5.83 12.53
CA ARG A 48 -20.06 5.50 12.42
C ARG A 48 -19.67 5.09 11.01
N THR A 49 -20.51 4.28 10.36
CA THR A 49 -20.30 3.84 8.98
C THR A 49 -20.33 5.02 8.01
N SER A 50 -21.29 5.94 8.18
CA SER A 50 -21.39 7.15 7.34
C SER A 50 -20.19 8.07 7.54
N MET A 51 -19.76 8.30 8.78
CA MET A 51 -18.57 9.10 9.09
C MET A 51 -17.31 8.51 8.43
N LEU A 52 -17.15 7.19 8.49
CA LEU A 52 -16.02 6.52 7.83
C LEU A 52 -16.07 6.73 6.30
N LYS A 53 -17.23 6.50 5.67
CA LYS A 53 -17.40 6.69 4.22
C LYS A 53 -17.08 8.12 3.78
N GLU A 54 -17.55 9.10 4.55
CA GLU A 54 -17.28 10.52 4.30
C GLU A 54 -15.80 10.84 4.45
N TYR A 55 -15.16 10.35 5.51
CA TYR A 55 -13.72 10.52 5.72
C TYR A 55 -12.90 9.94 4.55
N VAL A 56 -13.22 8.72 4.09
CA VAL A 56 -12.54 8.12 2.93
C VAL A 56 -12.71 8.99 1.70
N ARG A 57 -13.93 9.46 1.41
CA ARG A 57 -14.22 10.30 0.23
C ARG A 57 -13.44 11.62 0.26
N GLU A 58 -13.29 12.24 1.42
CA GLU A 58 -12.74 13.59 1.55
C GLU A 58 -11.22 13.63 1.82
N HIS A 59 -10.67 12.59 2.46
CA HIS A 59 -9.30 12.61 2.99
C HIS A 59 -8.42 11.46 2.47
N MET A 60 -8.98 10.52 1.69
CA MET A 60 -8.25 9.43 1.09
C MET A 60 -8.31 9.46 -0.44
N SER A 61 -7.14 9.30 -1.06
CA SER A 61 -6.94 9.35 -2.50
C SER A 61 -6.87 7.95 -3.10
N GLU A 62 -7.65 7.71 -4.15
CA GLU A 62 -7.52 6.50 -4.97
C GLU A 62 -6.15 6.47 -5.67
N GLY A 63 -5.48 5.32 -5.68
CA GLY A 63 -4.13 5.11 -6.19
C GLY A 63 -3.02 5.29 -5.14
N GLU A 64 -3.28 6.00 -4.04
CA GLU A 64 -2.31 6.22 -2.95
C GLU A 64 -2.73 5.52 -1.66
N ASP A 65 -3.94 5.79 -1.18
CA ASP A 65 -4.46 5.27 0.08
C ASP A 65 -5.21 3.95 -0.11
N TYR A 66 -5.86 3.79 -1.26
CA TYR A 66 -6.58 2.58 -1.66
C TYR A 66 -6.66 2.51 -3.18
N GLY A 67 -7.01 1.36 -3.74
CA GLY A 67 -7.27 1.26 -5.18
C GLY A 67 -7.70 -0.13 -5.63
N ILE A 68 -8.19 -0.22 -6.85
CA ILE A 68 -8.51 -1.51 -7.47
C ILE A 68 -7.23 -2.11 -8.05
N ILE A 69 -6.92 -3.32 -7.61
CA ILE A 69 -5.79 -4.11 -8.09
C ILE A 69 -6.24 -5.05 -9.22
N PRO A 70 -5.36 -5.35 -10.19
CA PRO A 70 -5.73 -6.14 -11.37
C PRO A 70 -6.39 -7.45 -10.97
N GLY A 71 -7.57 -7.76 -11.52
CA GLY A 71 -8.32 -8.98 -11.19
C GLY A 71 -9.25 -8.87 -9.98
N GLY A 72 -9.28 -7.73 -9.28
CA GLY A 72 -10.24 -7.42 -8.22
C GLY A 72 -11.38 -6.50 -8.69
N ASN A 73 -12.55 -6.61 -8.05
CA ASN A 73 -13.70 -5.73 -8.28
C ASN A 73 -13.96 -4.77 -7.10
N LYS A 74 -13.27 -4.98 -5.97
CA LYS A 74 -13.38 -4.16 -4.76
C LYS A 74 -12.05 -3.43 -4.53
N PRO A 75 -12.09 -2.20 -4.02
CA PRO A 75 -10.87 -1.46 -3.72
C PRO A 75 -10.14 -2.16 -2.57
N THR A 76 -8.82 -2.12 -2.62
CA THR A 76 -7.94 -2.67 -1.59
C THR A 76 -7.30 -1.52 -0.84
N LEU A 77 -7.24 -1.63 0.50
CA LEU A 77 -6.63 -0.61 1.34
C LEU A 77 -5.11 -0.72 1.24
N PHE A 78 -4.42 0.39 0.98
CA PHE A 78 -2.97 0.41 0.98
C PHE A 78 -2.42 0.91 2.31
N LYS A 79 -1.10 0.78 2.47
CA LYS A 79 -0.41 1.19 3.70
C LYS A 79 -0.69 2.66 4.09
N PRO A 80 -0.60 3.65 3.18
CA PRO A 80 -0.90 5.05 3.54
C PRO A 80 -2.32 5.21 4.08
N GLY A 81 -3.30 4.53 3.46
CA GLY A 81 -4.68 4.53 3.92
C GLY A 81 -4.86 3.89 5.29
N ALA A 82 -4.20 2.76 5.55
CA ALA A 82 -4.22 2.13 6.87
C ALA A 82 -3.61 3.04 7.96
N GLU A 83 -2.54 3.75 7.65
CA GLU A 83 -1.91 4.72 8.57
C GLU A 83 -2.82 5.93 8.85
N LYS A 84 -3.50 6.47 7.82
CA LYS A 84 -4.50 7.54 7.99
C LYS A 84 -5.67 7.09 8.87
N LEU A 85 -6.21 5.91 8.61
CA LEU A 85 -7.29 5.34 9.40
C LEU A 85 -6.85 5.12 10.86
N ASN A 86 -5.67 4.54 11.10
CA ASN A 86 -5.17 4.41 12.47
C ASN A 86 -5.00 5.77 13.15
N ALA A 87 -4.55 6.79 12.43
CA ALA A 87 -4.41 8.15 12.96
C ALA A 87 -5.76 8.75 13.38
N VAL A 88 -6.78 8.72 12.51
CA VAL A 88 -8.09 9.34 12.79
C VAL A 88 -8.88 8.59 13.88
N PHE A 89 -8.74 7.27 13.95
CA PHE A 89 -9.36 6.46 15.02
C PHE A 89 -8.57 6.50 16.35
N GLY A 90 -7.41 7.19 16.39
CA GLY A 90 -6.59 7.27 17.58
C GLY A 90 -5.96 5.92 17.97
N LEU A 91 -5.62 5.09 16.98
CA LEU A 91 -5.03 3.78 17.16
C LEU A 91 -3.49 3.86 17.08
N SER A 92 -2.81 3.03 17.85
CA SER A 92 -1.35 2.90 17.87
C SER A 92 -0.97 1.45 17.55
N PRO A 93 -0.29 1.18 16.44
CA PRO A 93 0.17 -0.16 16.11
C PRO A 93 1.42 -0.54 16.91
N LEU A 94 1.35 -1.69 17.56
CA LEU A 94 2.50 -2.42 18.09
C LEU A 94 2.76 -3.63 17.20
N VAL A 95 4.02 -3.92 16.91
CA VAL A 95 4.41 -4.99 15.97
C VAL A 95 5.14 -6.08 16.74
N GLU A 96 4.71 -7.32 16.54
CA GLU A 96 5.35 -8.52 17.06
C GLU A 96 5.73 -9.44 15.90
N ILE A 97 6.97 -9.94 15.87
CA ILE A 97 7.38 -10.96 14.91
C ILE A 97 7.09 -12.32 15.57
N LEU A 98 6.09 -13.02 15.06
CA LEU A 98 5.66 -14.33 15.59
C LEU A 98 6.60 -15.44 15.15
N ASN A 99 7.00 -15.41 13.87
CA ASN A 99 7.88 -16.43 13.29
C ASN A 99 8.92 -15.80 12.36
N ARG A 100 10.14 -16.34 12.39
CA ARG A 100 11.26 -15.98 11.53
C ARG A 100 11.97 -17.26 11.09
N ILE A 101 11.93 -17.52 9.79
CA ILE A 101 12.68 -18.61 9.16
C ILE A 101 13.67 -17.97 8.19
N GLU A 102 14.96 -18.23 8.39
CA GLU A 102 16.05 -17.76 7.54
C GLU A 102 17.02 -18.91 7.27
N ASP A 103 16.77 -19.63 6.19
CA ASP A 103 17.61 -20.72 5.69
C ASP A 103 18.41 -20.20 4.49
N TRP A 104 19.62 -19.74 4.76
CA TRP A 104 20.50 -19.15 3.75
C TRP A 104 21.05 -20.20 2.78
N ASP A 105 21.23 -21.44 3.23
CA ASP A 105 21.72 -22.54 2.40
C ASP A 105 20.67 -22.94 1.36
N ALA A 106 19.39 -22.98 1.76
CA ALA A 106 18.27 -23.24 0.86
C ALA A 106 17.75 -21.99 0.12
N SER A 107 18.40 -20.82 0.31
CA SER A 107 17.92 -19.50 -0.15
C SER A 107 16.42 -19.31 0.12
N PHE A 108 16.03 -19.45 1.38
CA PHE A 108 14.64 -19.35 1.82
C PHE A 108 14.50 -18.47 3.06
N VAL A 109 13.58 -17.51 3.00
CA VAL A 109 13.18 -16.71 4.16
C VAL A 109 11.66 -16.60 4.24
N ALA A 110 11.13 -16.63 5.46
CA ALA A 110 9.72 -16.44 5.74
C ALA A 110 9.53 -15.70 7.07
N TYR A 111 8.57 -14.78 7.09
CA TYR A 111 8.20 -14.04 8.29
C TYR A 111 6.70 -14.10 8.51
N GLU A 112 6.32 -14.26 9.77
CA GLU A 112 4.96 -14.10 10.26
C GLU A 112 4.95 -13.00 11.32
N VAL A 113 4.07 -12.02 11.13
CA VAL A 113 4.03 -10.80 11.93
C VAL A 113 2.60 -10.61 12.43
N LYS A 114 2.49 -10.24 13.71
CA LYS A 114 1.26 -9.73 14.32
C LYS A 114 1.37 -8.21 14.50
N VAL A 115 0.28 -7.51 14.22
CA VAL A 115 0.07 -6.11 14.62
C VAL A 115 -1.05 -6.06 15.63
N ILE A 116 -0.81 -5.37 16.74
CA ILE A 116 -1.79 -5.12 17.80
C ILE A 116 -2.12 -3.62 17.75
N LEU A 117 -3.39 -3.26 17.62
CA LEU A 117 -3.85 -1.87 17.63
C LEU A 117 -4.36 -1.50 19.02
N LEU A 118 -3.62 -0.61 19.68
CA LEU A 118 -4.03 -0.01 20.95
C LEU A 118 -4.82 1.27 20.72
N ASN A 119 -5.90 1.44 21.45
CA ASN A 119 -6.56 2.74 21.55
C ASN A 119 -5.69 3.70 22.38
N LYS A 120 -5.22 4.80 21.79
CA LYS A 120 -4.34 5.77 22.47
C LYS A 120 -5.00 6.41 23.70
N ARG A 121 -6.33 6.49 23.75
CA ARG A 121 -7.06 7.07 24.88
C ARG A 121 -7.24 6.09 26.03
N THR A 122 -7.63 4.84 25.73
CA THR A 122 -7.96 3.85 26.76
C THR A 122 -6.81 2.90 27.08
N GLN A 123 -5.79 2.84 26.23
CA GLN A 123 -4.67 1.88 26.27
C GLN A 123 -5.11 0.40 26.19
N ILE A 124 -6.35 0.14 25.75
CA ILE A 124 -6.89 -1.20 25.54
C ILE A 124 -6.61 -1.64 24.10
N VAL A 125 -6.41 -2.95 23.91
CA VAL A 125 -6.33 -3.58 22.59
C VAL A 125 -7.69 -3.54 21.90
N GLU A 126 -7.76 -2.89 20.74
CA GLU A 126 -8.98 -2.80 19.92
C GLU A 126 -9.05 -3.90 18.87
N ALA A 127 -7.91 -4.27 18.28
CA ALA A 127 -7.82 -5.35 17.31
C ALA A 127 -6.39 -5.90 17.21
N GLU A 128 -6.31 -7.11 16.69
CA GLU A 128 -5.08 -7.73 16.22
C GLU A 128 -5.23 -8.05 14.73
N GLY A 129 -4.11 -8.13 14.02
CA GLY A 129 -4.05 -8.61 12.65
C GLY A 129 -2.76 -9.34 12.38
N VAL A 130 -2.80 -10.31 11.48
CA VAL A 130 -1.65 -11.19 11.18
C VAL A 130 -1.31 -11.10 9.70
N GLY A 131 -0.02 -11.08 9.40
CA GLY A 131 0.50 -11.03 8.05
C GLY A 131 1.72 -11.91 7.91
N SER A 132 1.72 -12.78 6.90
CA SER A 132 2.87 -13.60 6.54
C SER A 132 3.39 -13.25 5.15
N CYS A 133 4.69 -13.36 4.94
CA CYS A 133 5.29 -13.30 3.60
C CYS A 133 6.53 -14.20 3.52
N ASN A 134 6.81 -14.78 2.35
CA ASN A 134 8.00 -15.62 2.15
C ASN A 134 8.64 -15.45 0.75
N SER A 135 9.90 -15.89 0.61
CA SER A 135 10.68 -15.72 -0.63
C SER A 135 10.22 -16.60 -1.80
N ARG A 136 9.36 -17.58 -1.56
CA ARG A 136 8.80 -18.46 -2.61
C ARG A 136 7.52 -17.91 -3.24
N GLU A 137 7.00 -16.78 -2.78
CA GLU A 137 5.89 -16.10 -3.44
C GLU A 137 6.28 -15.71 -4.88
N ARG A 138 5.30 -15.69 -5.80
CA ARG A 138 5.52 -15.44 -7.23
C ARG A 138 6.37 -14.21 -7.54
N LYS A 139 6.23 -13.16 -6.73
CA LYS A 139 6.94 -11.89 -6.84
C LYS A 139 8.43 -11.98 -6.50
N TYR A 140 8.81 -12.93 -5.64
CA TYR A 140 10.16 -13.06 -5.08
C TYR A 140 10.88 -14.34 -5.52
N LYS A 141 10.17 -15.35 -6.05
CA LYS A 141 10.70 -16.69 -6.34
C LYS A 141 11.96 -16.76 -7.20
N ASN A 142 12.24 -15.72 -8.00
CA ASN A 142 13.41 -15.66 -8.90
C ASN A 142 14.53 -14.75 -8.35
N GLN A 143 14.41 -14.29 -7.10
CA GLN A 143 15.37 -13.42 -6.43
C GLN A 143 16.05 -14.19 -5.30
N ASP A 144 17.32 -13.89 -5.05
CA ASP A 144 18.04 -14.47 -3.92
C ASP A 144 17.44 -13.99 -2.59
N ALA A 145 17.21 -14.91 -1.67
CA ALA A 145 16.51 -14.64 -0.42
C ALA A 145 17.23 -13.62 0.47
N ALA A 146 18.57 -13.56 0.45
CA ALA A 146 19.32 -12.56 1.21
C ALA A 146 19.04 -11.13 0.71
N ASN A 147 18.85 -10.96 -0.60
CA ASN A 147 18.54 -9.65 -1.17
C ASN A 147 17.09 -9.20 -0.88
N VAL A 148 16.16 -10.13 -0.72
CA VAL A 148 14.73 -9.81 -0.51
C VAL A 148 14.26 -9.95 0.95
N ALA A 149 15.09 -10.44 1.87
CA ALA A 149 14.69 -10.68 3.26
C ALA A 149 14.01 -9.48 3.93
N ASN A 150 14.59 -8.28 3.82
CA ASN A 150 13.99 -7.06 4.36
C ASN A 150 12.69 -6.68 3.63
N THR A 151 12.60 -6.92 2.32
CA THR A 151 11.39 -6.68 1.53
C THR A 151 10.25 -7.58 2.02
N ILE A 152 10.54 -8.86 2.26
CA ILE A 152 9.58 -9.85 2.74
C ILE A 152 9.14 -9.50 4.17
N LEU A 153 10.06 -9.14 5.06
CA LEU A 153 9.71 -8.67 6.41
C LEU A 153 8.80 -7.43 6.36
N LYS A 154 9.13 -6.44 5.53
CA LYS A 154 8.31 -5.24 5.34
C LYS A 154 6.93 -5.56 4.75
N MET A 155 6.83 -6.54 3.86
CA MET A 155 5.55 -7.01 3.34
C MET A 155 4.70 -7.71 4.39
N ALA A 156 5.28 -8.61 5.19
CA ALA A 156 4.57 -9.25 6.30
C ALA A 156 4.02 -8.20 7.29
N LYS A 157 4.85 -7.21 7.67
CA LYS A 157 4.44 -6.08 8.52
C LYS A 157 3.31 -5.26 7.91
N LYS A 158 3.35 -5.02 6.58
CA LYS A 158 2.32 -4.28 5.86
C LYS A 158 0.99 -5.04 5.88
N ARG A 159 1.01 -6.33 5.53
CA ARG A 159 -0.19 -7.19 5.51
C ARG A 159 -0.84 -7.25 6.90
N ALA A 160 -0.02 -7.46 7.95
CA ALA A 160 -0.49 -7.48 9.33
C ALA A 160 -1.13 -6.16 9.77
N LEU A 161 -0.54 -5.01 9.38
CA LEU A 161 -1.09 -3.69 9.69
C LEU A 161 -2.45 -3.47 9.04
N ILE A 162 -2.58 -3.80 7.75
CA ILE A 162 -3.82 -3.62 7.00
C ILE A 162 -4.92 -4.51 7.58
N ASP A 163 -4.60 -5.77 7.89
CA ASP A 163 -5.54 -6.70 8.52
C ASP A 163 -6.06 -6.17 9.86
N ALA A 164 -5.16 -5.73 10.74
CA ALA A 164 -5.54 -5.17 12.04
C ALA A 164 -6.40 -3.91 11.89
N THR A 165 -6.04 -3.01 10.96
CA THR A 165 -6.77 -1.76 10.72
C THR A 165 -8.18 -2.01 10.20
N LEU A 166 -8.36 -2.93 9.26
CA LEU A 166 -9.70 -3.26 8.74
C LEU A 166 -10.59 -3.86 9.85
N SER A 167 -10.02 -4.67 10.74
CA SER A 167 -10.70 -5.22 11.90
C SER A 167 -11.11 -4.15 12.90
N ALA A 168 -10.20 -3.24 13.29
CA ALA A 168 -10.49 -2.19 14.26
C ALA A 168 -11.51 -1.15 13.74
N THR A 169 -11.39 -0.76 12.47
CA THR A 169 -12.19 0.34 11.89
C THR A 169 -13.49 -0.13 11.26
N ARG A 170 -13.71 -1.46 11.16
CA ARG A 170 -14.84 -2.08 10.44
C ARG A 170 -14.91 -1.68 8.97
N ALA A 171 -13.76 -1.34 8.37
CA ALA A 171 -13.67 -0.91 6.98
C ALA A 171 -13.64 -2.06 5.96
N SER A 172 -13.68 -3.32 6.42
CA SER A 172 -13.68 -4.53 5.56
C SER A 172 -14.87 -4.62 4.60
N GLY A 173 -15.98 -3.92 4.89
CA GLY A 173 -17.11 -3.81 3.96
C GLY A 173 -16.80 -2.91 2.75
N MET A 174 -15.88 -1.96 2.89
CA MET A 174 -15.48 -1.04 1.84
C MET A 174 -14.24 -1.53 1.10
N PHE A 175 -13.28 -2.11 1.82
CA PHE A 175 -12.00 -2.55 1.27
C PHE A 175 -11.82 -4.07 1.36
N THR A 176 -11.20 -4.67 0.36
CA THR A 176 -10.76 -6.08 0.39
C THR A 176 -9.30 -6.20 0.78
N GLN A 177 -8.94 -7.35 1.33
CA GLN A 177 -7.56 -7.70 1.70
C GLN A 177 -6.83 -8.51 0.62
N ASP A 178 -7.58 -9.24 -0.23
CA ASP A 178 -7.10 -10.51 -0.77
C ASP A 178 -6.24 -10.48 -2.05
N LEU A 179 -5.87 -9.32 -2.60
CA LEU A 179 -5.30 -9.30 -3.96
C LEU A 179 -4.03 -8.48 -4.14
N GLU A 180 -3.40 -7.93 -3.08
CA GLU A 180 -2.24 -7.00 -3.17
C GLU A 180 -0.99 -7.57 -3.89
N ASP A 181 -1.02 -8.85 -4.25
CA ASP A 181 0.07 -9.61 -4.86
C ASP A 181 -0.11 -9.90 -6.36
N LEU A 182 -1.15 -9.35 -7.00
CA LEU A 182 -1.29 -9.42 -8.45
C LEU A 182 -0.41 -8.36 -9.10
N ASP A 183 0.62 -8.85 -9.81
CA ASP A 183 1.70 -8.08 -10.45
C ASP A 183 1.21 -6.81 -11.18
N LEU A 184 1.29 -5.65 -10.52
CA LEU A 184 1.19 -4.33 -11.16
C LEU A 184 2.32 -4.07 -12.17
N ASN A 185 3.36 -4.92 -12.17
CA ASN A 185 4.51 -4.84 -13.07
C ASN A 185 4.49 -5.89 -14.20
N ALA A 186 3.39 -6.62 -14.40
CA ALA A 186 3.22 -7.49 -15.58
C ALA A 186 2.83 -6.71 -16.87
N GLN A 187 3.06 -5.39 -16.91
CA GLN A 187 3.09 -4.65 -18.16
C GLN A 187 4.44 -4.90 -18.85
N GLY A 188 4.54 -6.02 -19.55
CA GLY A 188 5.78 -6.35 -20.25
C GLY A 188 5.85 -7.71 -20.91
N ASP A 189 4.76 -8.27 -21.45
CA ASP A 189 4.87 -9.33 -22.46
C ASP A 189 3.60 -9.50 -23.32
N PHE A 190 3.13 -8.41 -23.94
CA PHE A 190 2.09 -8.46 -24.98
C PHE A 190 2.68 -8.59 -26.40
N ASN A 191 3.78 -9.35 -26.56
CA ASN A 191 4.24 -9.70 -27.91
C ASN A 191 4.95 -11.06 -27.98
N ARG A 192 4.30 -12.11 -27.50
CA ARG A 192 4.58 -13.46 -28.00
C ARG A 192 3.55 -13.82 -29.07
N PRO A 193 3.90 -13.85 -30.36
CA PRO A 193 3.00 -14.36 -31.37
C PRO A 193 2.77 -15.85 -31.10
N THR A 194 1.52 -16.20 -30.79
CA THR A 194 1.03 -17.58 -30.84
C THR A 194 1.26 -18.12 -32.24
N ARG A 195 2.16 -19.11 -32.38
CA ARG A 195 2.25 -19.92 -33.59
C ARG A 195 0.99 -20.76 -33.69
N GLN A 196 0.04 -20.33 -34.51
CA GLN A 196 -1.07 -21.16 -34.97
C GLN A 196 -0.87 -21.43 -36.46
N ASN A 197 -1.12 -22.70 -36.81
CA ASN A 197 -0.84 -23.35 -38.07
C ASN A 197 -1.49 -22.66 -39.29
N ASP A 198 -0.84 -22.86 -40.43
CA ASP A 198 -1.18 -22.39 -41.78
C ASP A 198 -2.59 -22.80 -42.27
N ALA A 199 -3.29 -21.85 -42.92
CA ALA A 199 -3.91 -22.03 -44.24
C ALA A 199 -4.36 -20.68 -44.85
N PRO A 200 -4.35 -20.50 -46.20
CA PRO A 200 -4.18 -19.19 -46.83
C PRO A 200 -5.46 -18.61 -47.41
N GLN A 201 -5.69 -17.29 -47.29
CA GLN A 201 -6.66 -16.59 -48.14
C GLN A 201 -6.26 -15.12 -48.45
N GLN A 202 -5.87 -14.97 -49.72
CA GLN A 202 -5.92 -13.88 -50.71
C GLN A 202 -6.11 -12.40 -50.26
N ARG A 203 -5.24 -11.58 -50.84
CA ARG A 203 -5.15 -10.11 -50.81
C ARG A 203 -6.33 -9.44 -51.54
N GLN A 204 -6.77 -8.28 -51.07
CA GLN A 204 -7.31 -7.18 -51.89
C GLN A 204 -7.08 -5.82 -51.21
N ASN A 205 -6.87 -4.79 -52.05
CA ASN A 205 -6.32 -3.46 -51.72
C ASN A 205 -7.38 -2.37 -51.47
N ALA A 206 -7.06 -1.46 -50.52
CA ALA A 206 -7.38 -0.01 -50.41
C ALA A 206 -8.84 0.45 -50.14
N PRO A 207 -9.10 1.71 -49.68
CA PRO A 207 -8.23 2.82 -49.25
C PRO A 207 -8.52 3.42 -47.83
N ARG A 208 -7.64 4.33 -47.39
CA ARG A 208 -7.67 5.13 -46.14
C ARG A 208 -8.90 6.05 -46.03
N GLU A 209 -9.47 6.13 -44.82
CA GLU A 209 -10.22 7.29 -44.34
C GLU A 209 -9.66 7.81 -43.01
N VAL A 210 -9.66 9.13 -42.88
CA VAL A 210 -9.14 9.95 -41.79
C VAL A 210 -10.25 10.30 -40.81
N SER A 211 -10.06 10.02 -39.52
CA SER A 211 -10.74 10.67 -38.38
C SER A 211 -10.10 10.11 -37.09
N ALA A 212 -10.08 10.74 -35.93
CA ALA A 212 -10.12 12.11 -35.46
C ALA A 212 -9.51 12.01 -34.05
N ALA A 213 -8.89 13.10 -33.56
CA ALA A 213 -8.18 13.14 -32.29
C ALA A 213 -8.99 12.56 -31.10
N SER A 214 -8.34 11.74 -30.27
CA SER A 214 -8.86 11.37 -28.95
C SER A 214 -7.74 11.36 -27.90
N ALA A 215 -8.14 11.76 -26.70
CA ALA A 215 -7.33 12.07 -25.53
C ALA A 215 -6.49 10.88 -25.01
N GLY A 216 -5.35 10.62 -25.65
CA GLY A 216 -4.37 9.61 -25.25
C GLY A 216 -2.92 10.10 -25.28
N ASP A 217 -2.72 11.41 -25.31
CA ASP A 217 -1.48 12.03 -25.79
C ASP A 217 -0.64 12.72 -24.71
N VAL A 218 -0.84 12.37 -23.44
CA VAL A 218 0.06 12.83 -22.37
C VAL A 218 1.35 12.00 -22.41
N LEU A 219 2.48 12.70 -22.39
CA LEU A 219 3.83 12.15 -22.36
C LEU A 219 3.97 11.05 -21.31
N THR A 220 4.49 9.88 -21.70
CA THR A 220 4.75 8.82 -20.72
C THR A 220 6.01 9.13 -19.90
N ASP A 221 6.01 8.77 -18.61
CA ASP A 221 7.19 8.91 -17.73
C ASP A 221 8.45 8.21 -18.26
N ALA A 222 8.28 7.20 -19.11
CA ALA A 222 9.38 6.53 -19.80
C ALA A 222 9.99 7.42 -20.91
N GLN A 223 9.15 8.10 -21.70
CA GLN A 223 9.60 9.05 -22.73
C GLN A 223 10.23 10.29 -22.11
N HIS A 224 9.64 10.83 -21.04
CA HIS A 224 10.21 11.96 -20.29
C HIS A 224 11.61 11.62 -19.76
N ARG A 225 11.80 10.43 -19.17
CA ARG A 225 13.12 9.96 -18.70
C ARG A 225 14.11 9.72 -19.84
N ALA A 226 13.65 9.25 -21.00
CA ALA A 226 14.51 9.01 -22.16
C ALA A 226 15.02 10.33 -22.79
N ILE A 227 14.14 11.32 -22.98
CA ILE A 227 14.50 12.67 -23.44
C ILE A 227 15.49 13.27 -22.46
N LEU A 228 15.15 13.20 -21.16
CA LEU A 228 16.01 13.31 -19.99
C LEU A 228 17.42 12.86 -20.32
N ALA A 229 17.62 11.54 -20.25
CA ALA A 229 18.90 10.86 -20.33
C ALA A 229 19.73 11.21 -21.58
N ILE A 230 19.10 11.36 -22.74
CA ILE A 230 19.80 11.62 -24.00
C ILE A 230 20.22 13.11 -24.08
N ALA A 231 19.35 14.04 -23.70
CA ALA A 231 19.67 15.47 -23.72
C ALA A 231 20.87 15.84 -22.84
N GLY A 232 21.08 15.14 -21.72
CA GLY A 232 22.25 15.39 -20.86
C GLY A 232 23.55 14.83 -21.42
N ARG A 233 23.48 13.91 -22.38
CA ARG A 233 24.64 13.47 -23.16
C ARG A 233 24.96 14.43 -24.29
N VAL A 234 23.94 15.10 -24.84
CA VAL A 234 24.10 16.09 -25.93
C VAL A 234 24.56 17.45 -25.41
N PHE A 235 23.85 18.02 -24.43
CA PHE A 235 24.04 19.41 -23.99
C PHE A 235 24.81 19.55 -22.67
N GLY A 236 25.13 18.44 -22.01
CA GLY A 236 25.76 18.44 -20.69
C GLY A 236 24.80 18.76 -19.55
N ARG A 237 25.24 18.54 -18.31
CA ARG A 237 24.38 18.52 -17.12
C ARG A 237 23.88 19.90 -16.65
N HIS A 238 24.52 20.98 -17.12
CA HIS A 238 24.30 22.34 -16.63
C HIS A 238 23.44 23.22 -17.54
N SER A 239 23.22 22.84 -18.81
CA SER A 239 22.45 23.64 -19.80
C SER A 239 21.18 22.94 -20.30
N ARG A 240 20.75 21.89 -19.57
CA ARG A 240 19.83 20.88 -20.11
C ARG A 240 18.39 21.38 -20.30
N GLU A 241 17.88 22.27 -19.44
CA GLU A 241 16.48 22.71 -19.50
C GLU A 241 16.27 23.85 -20.50
N GLU A 242 17.09 24.91 -20.46
CA GLU A 242 16.96 26.06 -21.37
C GLU A 242 17.21 25.70 -22.85
N ASP A 243 18.15 24.78 -23.12
CA ASP A 243 18.46 24.37 -24.49
C ASP A 243 17.45 23.36 -25.05
N LEU A 244 16.81 22.54 -24.20
CA LEU A 244 15.71 21.65 -24.58
C LEU A 244 14.43 22.45 -24.91
N ASP A 245 14.11 23.45 -24.09
CA ASP A 245 12.94 24.31 -24.30
C ASP A 245 13.06 25.14 -25.59
N ARG A 246 14.28 25.59 -25.93
CA ARG A 246 14.57 26.25 -27.23
C ARG A 246 14.41 25.33 -28.43
N MET A 247 14.64 24.03 -28.27
CA MET A 247 14.54 23.04 -29.35
C MET A 247 13.09 22.60 -29.59
N VAL A 248 12.27 22.57 -28.54
CA VAL A 248 10.89 22.11 -28.57
C VAL A 248 9.88 23.26 -28.72
N ASN A 249 10.29 24.51 -28.50
CA ASN A 249 9.44 25.73 -28.54
C ASN A 249 8.20 25.66 -27.61
N LYS A 250 8.19 24.69 -26.69
CA LYS A 250 7.15 24.40 -25.69
C LYS A 250 7.79 23.63 -24.53
N PRO A 251 7.23 23.73 -23.31
CA PRO A 251 7.79 23.04 -22.16
C PRO A 251 7.58 21.52 -22.28
N LEU A 252 8.54 20.76 -21.76
CA LEU A 252 8.66 19.31 -21.93
C LEU A 252 7.45 18.50 -21.41
N ASP A 253 6.70 19.08 -20.48
CA ASP A 253 5.50 18.52 -19.86
C ASP A 253 4.25 18.59 -20.76
N GLN A 254 4.32 19.36 -21.84
CA GLN A 254 3.22 19.56 -22.80
C GLN A 254 3.43 18.84 -24.14
N LEU A 255 4.43 17.96 -24.23
CA LEU A 255 4.73 17.17 -25.42
C LEU A 255 3.77 15.99 -25.60
N SER A 256 3.27 15.80 -26.83
CA SER A 256 2.59 14.57 -27.23
C SER A 256 3.55 13.38 -27.32
N LYS A 257 3.04 12.15 -27.34
CA LYS A 257 3.88 10.94 -27.47
C LYS A 257 4.61 10.88 -28.82
N GLY A 258 3.98 11.42 -29.87
CA GLY A 258 4.55 11.53 -31.20
C GLY A 258 5.68 12.55 -31.26
N GLU A 259 5.46 13.74 -30.69
CA GLU A 259 6.47 14.80 -30.62
C GLU A 259 7.67 14.37 -29.76
N ALA A 260 7.42 13.71 -28.63
CA ALA A 260 8.47 13.18 -27.75
C ALA A 260 9.36 12.14 -28.43
N SER A 261 8.77 11.29 -29.28
CA SER A 261 9.54 10.30 -30.05
C SER A 261 10.39 11.00 -31.11
N GLY A 262 9.86 12.03 -31.77
CA GLY A 262 10.62 12.86 -32.71
C GLY A 262 11.80 13.60 -32.05
N VAL A 263 11.62 14.11 -30.83
CA VAL A 263 12.69 14.75 -30.05
C VAL A 263 13.79 13.75 -29.69
N ILE A 264 13.42 12.52 -29.29
CA ILE A 264 14.40 11.45 -29.01
C ILE A 264 15.24 11.13 -30.24
N ASP A 265 14.62 11.03 -31.41
CA ASP A 265 15.33 10.71 -32.66
C ASP A 265 16.25 11.84 -33.11
N GLN A 266 15.85 13.11 -32.95
CA GLN A 266 16.71 14.26 -33.20
C GLN A 266 17.92 14.28 -32.26
N LEU A 267 17.72 14.01 -30.96
CA LEU A 267 18.81 13.96 -29.98
C LEU A 267 19.79 12.81 -30.25
N ARG A 268 19.30 11.65 -30.71
CA ARG A 268 20.15 10.51 -31.12
C ARG A 268 20.94 10.81 -32.38
N THR A 269 20.32 11.50 -33.33
CA THR A 269 21.00 11.95 -34.56
C THR A 269 22.13 12.93 -34.23
N MET A 270 21.95 13.83 -33.26
CA MET A 270 23.00 14.73 -32.78
C MET A 270 24.17 14.00 -32.11
N LEU A 271 23.94 12.80 -31.56
CA LEU A 271 24.98 11.93 -30.99
C LEU A 271 25.65 11.02 -32.03
N GLY A 272 25.18 11.02 -33.28
CA GLY A 272 25.66 10.13 -34.33
C GLY A 272 25.27 8.67 -34.13
N GLU A 273 24.21 8.39 -33.35
CA GLU A 273 23.69 7.03 -33.14
C GLU A 273 22.72 6.66 -34.29
N ASP A 274 23.08 5.68 -35.11
CA ASP A 274 22.22 5.18 -36.21
C ASP A 274 20.90 4.62 -35.65
N THR A 275 19.78 5.20 -36.08
CA THR A 275 18.42 4.90 -35.56
C THR A 275 17.85 3.54 -36.02
N ASN A 276 18.64 2.71 -36.70
CA ASN A 276 18.20 1.42 -37.24
C ASN A 276 19.32 0.36 -37.18
N ALA A 277 19.51 -0.28 -36.02
CA ALA A 277 20.32 -1.49 -35.90
C ALA A 277 19.57 -2.57 -35.10
N PRO A 278 19.48 -3.83 -35.58
CA PRO A 278 18.82 -4.91 -34.85
C PRO A 278 19.69 -5.36 -33.66
N LYS A 279 19.03 -5.65 -32.53
CA LYS A 279 19.68 -6.17 -31.32
C LYS A 279 20.26 -7.56 -31.59
N GLY A 280 21.58 -7.65 -31.73
CA GLY A 280 22.33 -8.90 -31.81
C GLY A 280 22.89 -9.29 -30.44
N ASP A 281 22.61 -10.54 -30.04
CA ASP A 281 23.24 -11.23 -28.92
C ASP A 281 24.76 -11.37 -29.16
N GLY A 282 25.57 -11.18 -28.12
CA GLY A 282 27.01 -11.42 -28.21
C GLY A 282 27.77 -11.01 -26.95
N GLU A 283 28.39 -12.01 -26.32
CA GLU A 283 29.43 -11.85 -25.31
C GLU A 283 30.44 -10.75 -25.66
N VAL A 284 30.91 -10.01 -24.66
CA VAL A 284 32.14 -9.23 -24.81
C VAL A 284 33.00 -9.41 -23.56
N GLY A 285 34.09 -10.15 -23.76
CA GLY A 285 35.14 -10.37 -22.79
C GLY A 285 35.88 -9.09 -22.43
N PHE A 286 36.29 -9.01 -21.17
CA PHE A 286 37.16 -7.96 -20.67
C PHE A 286 38.63 -8.30 -21.00
N THR A 287 39.18 -7.66 -22.04
CA THR A 287 40.64 -7.54 -22.21
C THR A 287 41.18 -6.30 -21.51
N ARG A 288 42.12 -6.55 -20.60
CA ARG A 288 42.84 -5.64 -19.71
C ARG A 288 43.82 -4.76 -20.51
N ALA A 289 43.64 -3.44 -20.49
CA ALA A 289 44.61 -2.50 -21.05
C ALA A 289 45.68 -2.10 -20.01
N ASN A 290 46.91 -2.43 -20.36
CA ASN A 290 48.16 -2.15 -19.65
C ASN A 290 48.52 -0.65 -19.76
N ARG A 291 48.77 0.04 -18.64
CA ARG A 291 49.43 1.36 -18.62
C ARG A 291 50.81 1.24 -17.99
N ASN A 292 51.83 1.25 -18.85
CA ASN A 292 53.22 1.45 -18.45
C ASN A 292 53.40 2.89 -17.95
N GLY A 293 53.71 3.04 -16.65
CA GLY A 293 54.31 4.24 -16.09
C GLY A 293 55.82 4.02 -15.98
N ALA A 294 56.60 4.68 -16.83
CA ALA A 294 58.05 4.74 -16.73
C ALA A 294 58.45 6.12 -16.19
N ALA A 295 58.97 6.16 -14.96
CA ALA A 295 59.79 7.25 -14.45
C ALA A 295 60.60 6.73 -13.24
N HIS A 296 61.88 6.42 -13.45
CA HIS A 296 62.90 6.35 -12.40
C HIS A 296 64.25 6.88 -12.95
N SER A 297 64.73 7.91 -12.26
CA SER A 297 66.08 8.48 -12.14
C SER A 297 67.13 8.27 -13.24
N ARG A 298 67.71 9.38 -13.72
CA ARG A 298 68.96 9.95 -13.19
C ARG A 298 69.12 11.40 -13.64
#